data_AF-T0DK47-F1
#
_entry.id   AF-T0DK47-F1
#
_cell.length_a   1.000
_cell.length_b   1.000
_cell.length_c   1.000
_cell.angle_alpha   90.00
_cell.angle_beta   90.00
_cell.angle_gamma   90.00
#
_symmetry.space_group_name_H-M   'P 1'
#
loop_
_entity.id
_entity.type
_entity.pdbx_description
1 polymer ?
#
loop_
_entity_poly.entity_id
_entity_poly.type
_entity_poly.pdbx_seq_one_letter_code
_entity_poly.pdbx_strand_id
1 'polypeptide(L)'
;MLPKIISNITLAFIAIILAYMLAPLFKEFFDGIFNPHKKTNKSHSKEEFDEMVRRKIERMSISGSSAPAESQSSKSTKSGHRTLLSYFEEKQMFASEEDLKFFQGLLSSLQWGDFKEGEEILNRLRKDYKFDKEELNALINPFIKQFFTKDELLKLGKINQSKLTKEAFISYATTMFLFQNLDRIEHKRYENNVHIFLINYSTKSTNHVGVLESFIKDELITLPKRYEALFESFTKKINASYDELFAILPIDESKLTVEFSSLKDESDRKKKYKKLVQTYHPDKWSTKFKSKIIDDRLNENFNKIQNIYNKTK
;
A
#
# COMPACT_ATOMS: atom_id res chain seq x y z
N MET A 1 -26.14 -32.01 31.68
CA MET A 1 -25.51 -31.16 30.65
C MET A 1 -24.13 -31.66 30.19
N LEU A 2 -23.35 -32.37 31.02
CA LEU A 2 -22.12 -33.06 30.60
C LEU A 2 -22.24 -33.97 29.35
N PRO A 3 -23.32 -34.77 29.17
CA PRO A 3 -23.43 -35.69 28.03
C PRO A 3 -23.51 -34.98 26.66
N LYS A 4 -24.10 -33.78 26.61
CA LYS A 4 -24.22 -32.99 25.37
C LYS A 4 -22.89 -32.34 24.97
N ILE A 5 -22.09 -31.93 25.95
CA ILE A 5 -20.77 -31.33 25.70
C ILE A 5 -19.81 -32.41 25.19
N ILE A 6 -19.80 -33.59 25.81
CA ILE A 6 -18.96 -34.71 25.37
C ILE A 6 -19.38 -35.17 23.97
N SER A 7 -20.69 -35.29 23.70
CA SER A 7 -21.23 -35.65 22.38
C SER A 7 -20.82 -34.65 21.28
N ASN A 8 -20.89 -33.34 21.54
CA ASN A 8 -20.49 -32.34 20.56
C ASN A 8 -18.97 -32.34 20.30
N ILE A 9 -18.16 -32.64 21.32
CA ILE A 9 -16.70 -32.74 21.18
C ILE A 9 -16.34 -33.99 20.36
N THR A 10 -16.95 -35.15 20.62
CA THR A 10 -16.72 -36.36 19.81
C THR A 10 -17.22 -36.17 18.38
N LEU A 11 -18.35 -35.48 18.17
CA LEU A 11 -18.86 -35.21 16.83
C LEU A 11 -17.94 -34.27 16.04
N ALA A 12 -17.37 -33.25 16.70
CA ALA A 12 -16.36 -32.37 16.10
C ALA A 12 -15.06 -33.12 15.77
N PHE A 13 -14.63 -34.04 16.64
CA PHE A 13 -13.45 -34.87 16.40
C PHE A 13 -13.65 -35.82 15.22
N ILE A 14 -14.82 -36.46 15.13
CA ILE A 14 -15.19 -37.33 14.00
C ILE A 14 -15.30 -36.51 12.71
N ALA A 15 -15.84 -35.29 12.76
CA ALA A 15 -15.91 -34.40 11.60
C ALA A 15 -14.52 -33.97 11.10
N ILE A 16 -13.56 -33.70 12.01
CA ILE A 16 -12.18 -33.37 11.66
C ILE A 16 -11.48 -34.59 11.02
N ILE A 17 -11.67 -35.79 11.58
CA ILE A 17 -11.09 -37.03 11.03
C ILE A 17 -11.70 -37.33 9.65
N LEU A 18 -13.02 -37.19 9.49
CA LEU A 18 -13.69 -37.35 8.19
C LEU A 18 -13.24 -36.31 7.18
N ALA A 19 -13.06 -35.05 7.58
CA ALA A 19 -12.52 -34.01 6.70
C ALA A 19 -11.10 -34.32 6.26
N TYR A 20 -10.25 -34.86 7.14
CA TYR A 20 -8.88 -35.26 6.80
C TYR A 20 -8.82 -36.49 5.89
N MET A 21 -9.72 -37.46 6.10
CA MET A 21 -9.82 -38.68 5.29
C MET A 21 -10.44 -38.40 3.91
N LEU A 22 -11.39 -37.45 3.82
CA LEU A 22 -12.05 -37.07 2.58
C LEU A 22 -11.32 -35.94 1.83
N ALA A 23 -10.42 -35.19 2.47
CA ALA A 23 -9.61 -34.15 1.82
C ALA A 23 -8.85 -34.64 0.56
N PRO A 24 -8.18 -35.81 0.55
CA PRO A 24 -7.57 -36.32 -0.68
C PRO A 24 -8.60 -36.65 -1.77
N LEU A 25 -9.79 -37.14 -1.41
CA LEU A 25 -10.87 -37.45 -2.35
C LEU A 25 -11.50 -36.17 -2.94
N PHE A 26 -11.71 -35.13 -2.14
CA PHE A 26 -12.18 -33.83 -2.64
C PHE A 26 -11.13 -33.15 -3.53
N LYS A 27 -9.85 -33.24 -3.19
CA LYS A 27 -8.77 -32.69 -4.00
C LYS A 27 -8.74 -33.33 -5.40
N GLU A 28 -8.86 -34.65 -5.49
CA GLU A 28 -8.95 -35.36 -6.77
C GLU A 28 -10.25 -35.03 -7.54
N PHE A 29 -11.39 -34.90 -6.85
CA PHE A 29 -12.67 -34.57 -7.46
C PHE A 29 -12.72 -33.15 -8.04
N PHE A 30 -12.12 -32.16 -7.36
CA PHE A 30 -12.06 -30.76 -7.84
C PHE A 30 -10.96 -30.54 -8.88
N ASP A 31 -9.80 -31.20 -8.76
CA ASP A 31 -8.75 -31.14 -9.79
C ASP A 31 -9.23 -31.77 -11.12
N GLY A 32 -10.07 -32.81 -11.07
CA GLY A 32 -10.66 -33.45 -12.24
C GLY A 32 -11.77 -32.64 -12.95
N ILE A 33 -12.52 -31.80 -12.22
CA ILE A 33 -13.62 -31.00 -12.79
C ILE A 33 -13.12 -29.64 -13.33
N PHE A 34 -12.13 -29.02 -12.69
CA PHE A 34 -11.72 -27.65 -13.03
C PHE A 34 -10.45 -27.53 -13.88
N ASN A 35 -9.69 -28.62 -14.13
CA ASN A 35 -8.45 -28.49 -14.91
C ASN A 35 -7.95 -29.80 -15.58
N PRO A 36 -8.55 -30.24 -16.71
CA PRO A 36 -8.21 -31.52 -17.34
C PRO A 36 -6.81 -31.58 -17.99
N HIS A 37 -6.01 -30.51 -17.96
CA HIS A 37 -4.68 -30.46 -18.62
C HIS A 37 -3.52 -29.99 -17.74
N LYS A 38 -3.65 -30.00 -16.41
CA LYS A 38 -2.52 -29.60 -15.54
C LYS A 38 -1.53 -30.77 -15.39
N LYS A 39 -0.37 -30.66 -16.03
CA LYS A 39 0.81 -31.49 -15.74
C LYS A 39 1.09 -31.45 -14.23
N THR A 40 1.26 -32.63 -13.65
CA THR A 40 1.48 -32.89 -12.23
C THR A 40 2.70 -32.13 -11.71
N ASN A 41 2.46 -31.04 -10.98
CA ASN A 41 3.51 -30.43 -10.15
C ASN A 41 3.76 -31.37 -8.97
N LYS A 42 5.04 -31.71 -8.75
CA LYS A 42 5.55 -32.55 -7.66
C LYS A 42 4.78 -32.28 -6.36
N SER A 43 4.11 -33.31 -5.85
CA SER A 43 3.63 -33.32 -4.48
C SER A 43 4.84 -33.11 -3.57
N HIS A 44 4.77 -32.15 -2.64
CA HIS A 44 5.72 -32.09 -1.53
C HIS A 44 5.86 -33.49 -0.94
N SER A 45 7.10 -34.00 -0.86
CA SER A 45 7.32 -35.33 -0.31
C SER A 45 6.86 -35.31 1.15
N LYS A 46 6.37 -36.44 1.64
CA LYS A 46 5.94 -36.59 3.03
C LYS A 46 7.02 -36.14 4.02
N GLU A 47 8.29 -36.29 3.64
CA GLU A 47 9.46 -35.81 4.39
C GLU A 47 9.55 -34.29 4.48
N GLU A 48 9.27 -33.55 3.39
CA GLU A 48 9.25 -32.09 3.41
C GLU A 48 8.12 -31.57 4.31
N PHE A 49 6.97 -32.25 4.32
CA PHE A 49 5.85 -31.91 5.20
C PHE A 49 6.16 -32.24 6.67
N ASP A 50 6.70 -33.42 6.95
CA ASP A 50 7.05 -33.85 8.30
C ASP A 50 8.15 -32.98 8.92
N GLU A 51 9.14 -32.55 8.12
CA GLU A 51 10.17 -31.61 8.58
C GLU A 51 9.61 -30.20 8.84
N MET A 52 8.63 -29.79 8.04
CA MET A 52 7.92 -28.53 8.20
C MET A 52 7.04 -28.51 9.47
N VAL A 53 6.38 -29.63 9.79
CA VAL A 53 5.64 -29.83 11.04
C VAL A 53 6.59 -29.87 12.25
N ARG A 54 7.72 -30.57 12.13
CA ARG A 54 8.72 -30.67 13.21
C ARG A 54 9.28 -29.29 13.61
N ARG A 55 9.60 -28.44 12.63
CA ARG A 55 10.05 -27.05 12.88
C ARG A 55 8.98 -26.19 13.57
N LYS A 56 7.69 -26.44 13.31
CA LYS A 56 6.57 -25.76 13.99
C LYS A 56 6.48 -26.21 15.46
N ILE A 57 6.64 -27.50 15.73
CA ILE A 57 6.64 -28.08 17.08
C ILE A 57 7.82 -27.54 17.88
N GLU A 58 9.03 -27.52 17.31
CA GLU A 58 10.22 -26.98 17.96
C GLU A 58 10.08 -25.49 18.34
N ARG A 59 9.43 -24.69 17.50
CA ARG A 59 9.16 -23.27 17.81
C ARG A 59 8.15 -23.08 18.94
N MET A 60 7.19 -23.98 19.11
CA MET A 60 6.23 -23.91 20.23
C MET A 60 6.83 -24.43 21.54
N SER A 61 7.85 -25.29 21.49
CA SER A 61 8.56 -25.76 22.70
C SER A 61 9.60 -24.78 23.24
N ILE A 62 10.12 -23.86 22.41
CA ILE A 62 11.16 -22.90 22.83
C ILE A 62 10.57 -21.70 23.60
N SER A 63 9.25 -21.48 23.58
CA SER A 63 8.60 -20.39 24.33
C SER A 63 8.39 -20.67 25.83
N GLY A 64 9.02 -21.71 26.39
CA GLY A 64 8.74 -22.16 27.76
C GLY A 64 9.91 -22.82 28.49
N SER A 65 11.11 -22.22 28.51
CA SER A 65 12.11 -22.56 29.54
C SER A 65 13.20 -21.50 29.64
N SER A 66 13.23 -20.84 30.79
CA SER A 66 14.28 -19.94 31.28
C SER A 66 15.37 -20.72 32.02
N ALA A 67 16.62 -20.72 31.51
CA ALA A 67 17.89 -20.66 32.27
C ALA A 67 19.10 -21.06 31.37
N PRO A 68 20.33 -20.58 31.67
CA PRO A 68 21.47 -20.64 30.77
C PRO A 68 22.34 -21.88 31.00
N ALA A 69 22.98 -22.39 29.95
CA ALA A 69 24.06 -23.35 30.07
C ALA A 69 25.21 -22.95 29.13
N GLU A 70 26.34 -22.59 29.75
CA GLU A 70 27.65 -22.55 29.12
C GLU A 70 28.01 -23.94 28.56
N SER A 71 28.49 -23.98 27.32
CA SER A 71 29.49 -24.96 26.91
C SER A 71 30.23 -24.48 25.66
N GLN A 72 31.55 -24.45 25.79
CA GLN A 72 32.50 -24.14 24.73
C GLN A 72 32.59 -25.27 23.70
N SER A 73 32.69 -24.82 22.45
CA SER A 73 33.45 -25.40 21.33
C SER A 73 33.20 -26.85 20.91
N SER A 74 32.57 -26.97 19.74
CA SER A 74 33.21 -27.68 18.62
C SER A 74 32.87 -26.96 17.31
N LYS A 75 33.92 -26.46 16.63
CA LYS A 75 33.86 -25.90 15.28
C LYS A 75 33.50 -27.03 14.32
N SER A 76 32.20 -27.26 14.13
CA SER A 76 31.70 -27.76 12.86
C SER A 76 31.56 -26.56 11.95
N THR A 77 32.34 -26.52 10.87
CA THR A 77 32.16 -25.58 9.77
C THR A 77 30.82 -25.93 9.12
N LYS A 78 29.73 -25.46 9.72
CA LYS A 78 28.40 -25.47 9.10
C LYS A 78 28.57 -24.71 7.80
N SER A 79 28.51 -25.42 6.68
CA SER A 79 28.08 -24.87 5.40
C SER A 79 26.70 -24.26 5.64
N GLY A 80 26.67 -23.06 6.21
CA GLY A 80 25.46 -22.37 6.61
C GLY A 80 24.67 -22.11 5.34
N HIS A 81 23.49 -22.71 5.25
CA HIS A 81 22.53 -22.36 4.20
C HIS A 81 22.35 -20.85 4.23
N ARG A 82 22.97 -20.14 3.28
CA ARG A 82 22.81 -18.69 3.13
C ARG A 82 21.35 -18.43 2.80
N THR A 83 20.66 -17.78 3.72
CA THR A 83 19.27 -17.36 3.51
C THR A 83 19.26 -16.02 2.76
N LEU A 84 18.09 -15.62 2.27
CA LEU A 84 17.88 -14.29 1.68
C LEU A 84 18.40 -13.16 2.59
N LEU A 85 18.24 -13.32 3.91
CA LEU A 85 18.56 -12.31 4.91
C LEU A 85 20.02 -12.31 5.34
N SER A 86 20.77 -13.40 5.11
CA SER A 86 22.18 -13.53 5.54
C SER A 86 23.03 -12.36 5.06
N TYR A 87 22.83 -11.86 3.84
CA TYR A 87 23.54 -10.69 3.33
C TYR A 87 23.29 -9.42 4.18
N PHE A 88 22.04 -9.19 4.58
CA PHE A 88 21.65 -8.00 5.32
C PHE A 88 22.08 -8.08 6.79
N GLU A 89 22.12 -9.29 7.36
CA GLU A 89 22.67 -9.58 8.69
C GLU A 89 24.19 -9.32 8.70
N GLU A 90 24.93 -9.89 7.73
CA GLU A 90 26.38 -9.67 7.56
C GLU A 90 26.72 -8.17 7.40
N LYS A 91 25.83 -7.40 6.77
CA LYS A 91 26.00 -5.95 6.56
C LYS A 91 25.40 -5.08 7.67
N GLN A 92 24.87 -5.67 8.74
CA GLN A 92 24.24 -4.95 9.86
C GLN A 92 23.19 -3.93 9.40
N MET A 93 22.40 -4.27 8.37
CA MET A 93 21.43 -3.35 7.79
C MET A 93 20.13 -3.25 8.59
N PHE A 94 19.84 -4.16 9.51
CA PHE A 94 18.65 -4.09 10.35
C PHE A 94 18.83 -3.04 11.45
N ALA A 95 17.82 -2.20 11.68
CA ALA A 95 17.92 -1.15 12.69
C ALA A 95 17.86 -1.70 14.13
N SER A 96 17.21 -2.86 14.32
CA SER A 96 17.02 -3.51 15.61
C SER A 96 16.89 -5.04 15.47
N GLU A 97 17.01 -5.77 16.58
CA GLU A 97 16.69 -7.21 16.61
C GLU A 97 15.22 -7.49 16.34
N GLU A 98 14.31 -6.59 16.72
CA GLU A 98 12.88 -6.71 16.44
C GLU A 98 12.61 -6.65 14.94
N ASP A 99 13.28 -5.74 14.22
CA ASP A 99 13.20 -5.67 12.77
C ASP A 99 13.73 -6.96 12.12
N LEU A 100 14.87 -7.48 12.60
CA LEU A 100 15.39 -8.75 12.12
C LEU A 100 14.37 -9.89 12.32
N LYS A 101 13.77 -10.00 13.51
CA LYS A 101 12.72 -11.00 13.82
C LYS A 101 11.50 -10.83 12.91
N PHE A 102 11.10 -9.60 12.63
CA PHE A 102 10.04 -9.31 11.67
C PHE A 102 10.37 -9.88 10.27
N PHE A 103 11.55 -9.60 9.73
CA PHE A 103 11.94 -10.08 8.40
C PHE A 103 12.11 -11.60 8.35
N GLN A 104 12.63 -12.23 9.41
CA GLN A 104 12.69 -13.69 9.54
C GLN A 104 11.30 -14.33 9.63
N GLY A 105 10.36 -13.66 10.32
CA GLY A 105 8.95 -14.01 10.37
C GLY A 105 8.33 -13.97 8.97
N LEU A 106 8.52 -12.87 8.25
CA LEU A 106 8.03 -12.69 6.88
C LEU A 106 8.60 -13.73 5.91
N LEU A 107 9.90 -14.02 5.99
CA LEU A 107 10.54 -15.10 5.21
C LEU A 107 9.91 -16.47 5.50
N SER A 108 9.53 -16.71 6.75
CA SER A 108 8.79 -17.93 7.13
C SER A 108 7.38 -17.92 6.54
N SER A 109 6.65 -16.81 6.63
CA SER A 109 5.29 -16.65 6.09
C SER A 109 5.22 -16.86 4.57
N LEU A 110 6.28 -16.54 3.82
CA LEU A 110 6.36 -16.83 2.37
C LEU A 110 6.15 -18.31 2.03
N GLN A 111 6.55 -19.22 2.93
CA GLN A 111 6.40 -20.66 2.74
C GLN A 111 4.95 -21.10 2.94
N TRP A 112 4.20 -20.40 3.80
CA TRP A 112 2.86 -20.78 4.24
C TRP A 112 1.73 -19.97 3.59
N GLY A 113 2.04 -18.80 3.04
CA GLY A 113 1.06 -17.91 2.40
C GLY A 113 0.21 -17.08 3.38
N ASP A 114 0.52 -17.09 4.68
CA ASP A 114 -0.18 -16.33 5.71
C ASP A 114 0.59 -15.04 6.05
N PHE A 115 0.24 -13.95 5.38
CA PHE A 115 0.88 -12.63 5.54
C PHE A 115 -0.03 -11.67 6.29
N LYS A 116 0.20 -11.53 7.60
CA LYS A 116 -0.45 -10.49 8.40
C LYS A 116 -0.07 -9.08 7.93
N GLU A 117 1.10 -8.96 7.31
CA GLU A 117 1.62 -7.74 6.70
C GLU A 117 0.74 -7.24 5.55
N GLY A 118 0.06 -8.14 4.84
CA GLY A 118 -0.85 -7.76 3.75
C GLY A 118 -2.04 -6.95 4.27
N GLU A 119 -2.61 -7.34 5.41
CA GLU A 119 -3.67 -6.56 6.04
C GLU A 119 -3.15 -5.20 6.53
N GLU A 120 -1.91 -5.13 7.02
CA GLU A 120 -1.30 -3.86 7.44
C GLU A 120 -1.13 -2.88 6.26
N ILE A 121 -0.68 -3.37 5.09
CA ILE A 121 -0.57 -2.59 3.85
C ILE A 121 -1.95 -2.07 3.41
N LEU A 122 -2.96 -2.93 3.35
CA LEU A 122 -4.31 -2.54 2.93
C LEU A 122 -4.95 -1.55 3.90
N ASN A 123 -4.79 -1.75 5.21
CA ASN A 123 -5.26 -0.82 6.22
C ASN A 123 -4.58 0.55 6.12
N ARG A 124 -3.30 0.58 5.72
CA ARG A 124 -2.58 1.83 5.48
C ARG A 124 -3.14 2.56 4.26
N LEU A 125 -3.37 1.87 3.13
CA LEU A 125 -4.00 2.47 1.94
C LEU A 125 -5.41 2.98 2.25
N ARG A 126 -6.19 2.24 3.04
CA ARG A 126 -7.56 2.61 3.42
C ARG A 126 -7.66 3.92 4.17
N LYS A 127 -6.57 4.47 4.72
CA LYS A 127 -6.61 5.79 5.35
C LYS A 127 -6.98 6.86 4.31
N ASP A 128 -6.34 6.82 3.15
CA ASP A 128 -6.43 7.86 2.12
C ASP A 128 -7.27 7.46 0.91
N TYR A 129 -7.52 6.15 0.73
CA TYR A 129 -8.15 5.61 -0.46
C TYR A 129 -9.41 4.77 -0.18
N LYS A 130 -10.29 4.66 -1.19
CA LYS A 130 -11.44 3.76 -1.27
C LYS A 130 -11.16 2.69 -2.31
N PHE A 131 -11.53 1.45 -1.99
CA PHE A 131 -11.39 0.29 -2.87
C PHE A 131 -12.16 -0.91 -2.29
N ASP A 132 -12.43 -1.91 -3.12
CA ASP A 132 -12.98 -3.19 -2.68
C ASP A 132 -11.91 -3.99 -1.91
N LYS A 133 -12.22 -4.37 -0.65
CA LYS A 133 -11.28 -5.16 0.17
C LYS A 133 -11.05 -6.52 -0.43
N GLU A 134 -12.11 -7.18 -0.89
CA GLU A 134 -12.07 -8.58 -1.29
C GLU A 134 -11.21 -8.73 -2.55
N GLU A 135 -11.38 -7.79 -3.48
CA GLU A 135 -10.58 -7.72 -4.70
C GLU A 135 -9.08 -7.52 -4.38
N LEU A 136 -8.71 -6.50 -3.58
CA LEU A 136 -7.30 -6.25 -3.28
C LEU A 136 -6.68 -7.27 -2.31
N ASN A 137 -7.48 -7.86 -1.41
CA ASN A 137 -7.04 -8.97 -0.55
C ASN A 137 -6.55 -10.16 -1.38
N ALA A 138 -7.20 -10.45 -2.51
CA ALA A 138 -6.77 -11.54 -3.38
C ALA A 138 -5.40 -11.28 -4.04
N LEU A 139 -5.00 -10.01 -4.16
CA LEU A 139 -3.77 -9.58 -4.83
C LEU A 139 -2.59 -9.35 -3.87
N ILE A 140 -2.86 -9.04 -2.60
CA ILE A 140 -1.81 -8.59 -1.67
C ILE A 140 -0.81 -9.71 -1.31
N ASN A 141 -1.27 -10.93 -1.10
CA ASN A 141 -0.40 -12.06 -0.76
C ASN A 141 0.53 -12.45 -1.93
N PRO A 142 0.02 -12.61 -3.18
CA PRO A 142 0.87 -12.75 -4.35
C PRO A 142 1.88 -11.60 -4.50
N PHE A 143 1.45 -10.37 -4.27
CA PHE A 143 2.32 -9.19 -4.33
C PHE A 143 3.46 -9.27 -3.31
N ILE A 144 3.18 -9.52 -2.03
CA ILE A 144 4.23 -9.60 -1.00
C ILE A 144 5.24 -10.69 -1.34
N LYS A 145 4.77 -11.83 -1.85
CA LYS A 145 5.65 -12.93 -2.27
C LYS A 145 6.59 -12.54 -3.41
N GLN A 146 6.10 -11.78 -4.38
CA GLN A 146 6.92 -11.27 -5.48
C GLN A 146 7.81 -10.10 -5.07
N PHE A 147 7.36 -9.31 -4.09
CA PHE A 147 8.02 -8.11 -3.62
C PHE A 147 9.17 -8.41 -2.65
N PHE A 148 9.06 -9.48 -1.85
CA PHE A 148 10.07 -9.83 -0.86
C PHE A 148 11.33 -10.48 -1.47
N THR A 149 12.15 -9.65 -2.11
CA THR A 149 13.38 -10.06 -2.79
C THR A 149 14.57 -9.23 -2.33
N LYS A 150 15.78 -9.72 -2.61
CA LYS A 150 17.02 -9.03 -2.25
C LYS A 150 17.08 -7.63 -2.87
N ASP A 151 16.69 -7.50 -4.13
CA ASP A 151 16.76 -6.24 -4.86
C ASP A 151 15.80 -5.20 -4.28
N GLU A 152 14.58 -5.61 -3.91
CA GLU A 152 13.61 -4.73 -3.26
C GLU A 152 14.05 -4.31 -1.86
N LEU A 153 14.65 -5.22 -1.07
CA LEU A 153 15.23 -4.88 0.22
C LEU A 153 16.44 -3.94 0.09
N LEU A 154 17.27 -4.10 -0.94
CA LEU A 154 18.37 -3.16 -1.22
C LEU A 154 17.85 -1.77 -1.58
N LYS A 155 16.80 -1.68 -2.39
CA LYS A 155 16.14 -0.41 -2.72
C LYS A 155 15.53 0.24 -1.49
N LEU A 156 14.83 -0.54 -0.67
CA LEU A 156 14.32 -0.09 0.63
C LEU A 156 15.44 0.50 1.49
N GLY A 157 16.58 -0.20 1.59
CA GLY A 157 17.75 0.30 2.30
C GLY A 157 18.20 1.66 1.77
N LYS A 158 18.31 1.84 0.45
CA LYS A 158 18.68 3.14 -0.14
C LYS A 158 17.71 4.26 0.20
N ILE A 159 16.40 3.97 0.17
CA ILE A 159 15.34 4.95 0.47
C ILE A 159 15.31 5.27 1.98
N ASN A 160 15.68 4.32 2.83
CA ASN A 160 15.60 4.41 4.29
C ASN A 160 16.97 4.47 4.97
N GLN A 161 17.87 5.33 4.45
CA GLN A 161 19.15 5.66 5.09
C GLN A 161 20.04 4.43 5.41
N SER A 162 20.07 3.47 4.49
CA SER A 162 20.78 2.19 4.59
C SER A 162 20.27 1.23 5.68
N LYS A 163 19.09 1.50 6.27
CA LYS A 163 18.49 0.65 7.31
C LYS A 163 17.23 -0.06 6.83
N LEU A 164 17.06 -1.29 7.25
CA LEU A 164 15.85 -2.09 7.11
C LEU A 164 15.07 -2.04 8.42
N THR A 165 13.83 -1.55 8.33
CA THR A 165 12.86 -1.57 9.43
C THR A 165 11.54 -2.15 8.96
N LYS A 166 10.77 -2.73 9.87
CA LYS A 166 9.39 -3.15 9.62
C LYS A 166 8.59 -2.01 8.99
N GLU A 167 8.64 -0.84 9.63
CA GLU A 167 7.85 0.33 9.22
C GLU A 167 8.19 0.78 7.80
N ALA A 168 9.48 0.87 7.46
CA ALA A 168 9.90 1.26 6.13
C ALA A 168 9.52 0.21 5.09
N PHE A 169 9.58 -1.09 5.42
CA PHE A 169 9.13 -2.16 4.53
C PHE A 169 7.64 -2.05 4.23
N ILE A 170 6.79 -1.96 5.25
CA ILE A 170 5.33 -1.82 5.07
C ILE A 170 5.01 -0.56 4.27
N SER A 171 5.66 0.56 4.60
CA SER A 171 5.49 1.84 3.90
C SER A 171 5.92 1.76 2.43
N TYR A 172 7.05 1.14 2.13
CA TYR A 172 7.52 0.98 0.75
C TYR A 172 6.65 0.02 -0.06
N ALA A 173 6.28 -1.12 0.54
CA ALA A 173 5.36 -2.09 -0.05
C ALA A 173 4.00 -1.45 -0.36
N THR A 174 3.52 -0.55 0.50
CA THR A 174 2.28 0.20 0.32
C THR A 174 2.34 1.10 -0.91
N THR A 175 3.41 1.88 -1.10
CA THR A 175 3.60 2.68 -2.33
C THR A 175 3.62 1.80 -3.57
N MET A 176 4.39 0.71 -3.53
CA MET A 176 4.55 -0.20 -4.66
C MET A 176 3.22 -0.87 -5.04
N PHE A 177 2.45 -1.32 -4.04
CA PHE A 177 1.14 -1.92 -4.26
C PHE A 177 0.12 -0.92 -4.80
N LEU A 178 0.14 0.34 -4.32
CA LEU A 178 -0.69 1.41 -4.86
C LEU A 178 -0.45 1.57 -6.36
N PHE A 179 0.81 1.75 -6.78
CA PHE A 179 1.15 1.99 -8.19
C PHE A 179 0.82 0.82 -9.13
N GLN A 180 0.76 -0.41 -8.61
CA GLN A 180 0.33 -1.58 -9.38
C GLN A 180 -1.19 -1.69 -9.56
N ASN A 181 -1.97 -0.97 -8.74
CA ASN A 181 -3.43 -1.11 -8.65
C ASN A 181 -4.15 0.25 -8.70
N LEU A 182 -3.56 1.27 -9.32
CA LEU A 182 -4.14 2.61 -9.43
C LEU A 182 -5.50 2.61 -10.14
N ASP A 183 -5.74 1.66 -11.03
CA ASP A 183 -7.01 1.44 -11.73
C ASP A 183 -8.14 0.92 -10.83
N ARG A 184 -7.79 0.35 -9.67
CA ARG A 184 -8.73 -0.28 -8.72
C ARG A 184 -8.93 0.53 -7.44
N ILE A 185 -8.31 1.70 -7.35
CA ILE A 185 -8.21 2.48 -6.13
C ILE A 185 -8.61 3.94 -6.41
N GLU A 186 -9.49 4.51 -5.59
CA GLU A 186 -9.93 5.89 -5.68
C GLU A 186 -9.45 6.69 -4.46
N HIS A 187 -8.91 7.90 -4.67
CA HIS A 187 -8.50 8.76 -3.58
C HIS A 187 -9.72 9.39 -2.89
N LYS A 188 -9.76 9.40 -1.54
CA LYS A 188 -10.92 9.92 -0.79
C LYS A 188 -11.15 11.43 -0.95
N ARG A 189 -10.06 12.18 -1.15
CA ARG A 189 -10.08 13.66 -1.19
C ARG A 189 -10.20 14.24 -2.60
N TYR A 190 -9.72 13.52 -3.61
CA TYR A 190 -9.47 14.10 -4.94
C TYR A 190 -10.22 13.29 -5.98
N GLU A 191 -10.82 13.97 -6.95
CA GLU A 191 -11.33 13.34 -8.16
C GLU A 191 -10.20 12.62 -8.92
N ASN A 192 -10.54 11.58 -9.67
CA ASN A 192 -9.54 10.67 -10.25
C ASN A 192 -8.56 11.39 -11.21
N ASN A 193 -9.06 12.28 -12.07
CA ASN A 193 -8.25 13.09 -12.97
C ASN A 193 -7.26 14.00 -12.20
N VAL A 194 -7.73 14.67 -11.15
CA VAL A 194 -6.91 15.52 -10.27
C VAL A 194 -5.88 14.67 -9.54
N HIS A 195 -6.28 13.50 -9.02
CA HIS A 195 -5.38 12.61 -8.32
C HIS A 195 -4.26 12.10 -9.23
N ILE A 196 -4.60 11.63 -10.44
CA ILE A 196 -3.64 11.22 -11.47
C ILE A 196 -2.68 12.36 -11.80
N PHE A 197 -3.20 13.58 -12.01
CA PHE A 197 -2.39 14.75 -12.24
C PHE A 197 -1.41 15.03 -11.09
N LEU A 198 -1.88 15.00 -9.84
CA LEU A 198 -1.03 15.22 -8.67
C LEU A 198 0.06 14.16 -8.56
N ILE A 199 -0.24 12.88 -8.81
CA ILE A 199 0.78 11.82 -8.87
C ILE A 199 1.81 12.16 -9.96
N ASN A 200 1.38 12.52 -11.17
CA ASN A 200 2.30 12.81 -12.26
C ASN A 200 3.21 14.00 -11.93
N TYR A 201 2.63 15.07 -11.37
CA TYR A 201 3.35 16.26 -10.94
C TYR A 201 4.32 15.96 -9.79
N SER A 202 3.90 15.20 -8.79
CA SER A 202 4.74 14.82 -7.65
C SER A 202 5.86 13.84 -8.04
N THR A 203 5.73 13.09 -9.13
CA THR A 203 6.73 12.09 -9.54
C THR A 203 7.70 12.58 -10.60
N LYS A 204 7.32 13.53 -11.46
CA LYS A 204 8.22 14.18 -12.41
C LYS A 204 9.02 15.30 -11.76
N SER A 205 10.33 15.34 -12.01
CA SER A 205 11.25 16.31 -11.38
C SER A 205 11.67 17.47 -12.27
N THR A 206 11.44 17.43 -13.59
CA THR A 206 12.10 18.35 -14.53
C THR A 206 11.17 19.17 -15.42
N ASN A 207 9.88 18.84 -15.57
CA ASN A 207 8.96 19.56 -16.45
C ASN A 207 7.59 19.82 -15.82
N HIS A 208 7.57 20.58 -14.72
CA HIS A 208 6.33 20.92 -14.03
C HIS A 208 5.38 21.78 -14.87
N VAL A 209 5.91 22.73 -15.66
CA VAL A 209 5.09 23.58 -16.55
C VAL A 209 4.40 22.75 -17.62
N GLY A 210 5.11 21.86 -18.31
CA GLY A 210 4.50 20.99 -19.33
C GLY A 210 3.45 20.07 -18.73
N VAL A 211 3.66 19.53 -17.52
CA VAL A 211 2.64 18.71 -16.83
C VAL A 211 1.38 19.52 -16.52
N LEU A 212 1.53 20.78 -16.10
CA LEU A 212 0.39 21.68 -15.86
C LEU A 212 -0.37 22.01 -17.15
N GLU A 213 0.35 22.34 -18.22
CA GLU A 213 -0.27 22.64 -19.51
C GLU A 213 -1.02 21.43 -20.07
N SER A 214 -0.41 20.24 -20.03
CA SER A 214 -1.04 18.99 -20.45
C SER A 214 -2.33 18.74 -19.66
N PHE A 215 -2.31 18.95 -18.34
CA PHE A 215 -3.51 18.82 -17.51
C PHE A 215 -4.59 19.85 -17.88
N ILE A 216 -4.22 21.12 -18.08
CA ILE A 216 -5.18 22.19 -18.44
C ILE A 216 -5.85 21.91 -19.80
N LYS A 217 -5.13 21.29 -20.73
CA LYS A 217 -5.59 20.88 -22.06
C LYS A 217 -6.31 19.52 -22.08
N ASP A 218 -6.50 18.89 -20.94
CA ASP A 218 -7.07 17.54 -20.82
C ASP A 218 -6.30 16.46 -21.63
N GLU A 219 -4.98 16.62 -21.75
CA GLU A 219 -4.12 15.62 -22.39
C GLU A 219 -4.01 14.36 -21.52
N LEU A 220 -3.89 13.19 -22.16
CA LEU A 220 -3.79 11.91 -21.46
C LEU A 220 -2.52 11.85 -20.59
N ILE A 221 -2.71 11.76 -19.28
CA ILE A 221 -1.62 11.62 -18.31
C ILE A 221 -1.29 10.14 -18.11
N THR A 222 -0.10 9.74 -18.57
CA THR A 222 0.43 8.40 -18.30
C THR A 222 1.21 8.41 -16.99
N LEU A 223 0.79 7.58 -16.04
CA LEU A 223 1.49 7.38 -14.77
C LEU A 223 2.58 6.31 -14.89
N PRO A 224 3.68 6.43 -14.13
CA PRO A 224 4.65 5.35 -14.06
C PRO A 224 4.00 4.13 -13.41
N LYS A 225 4.35 2.93 -13.84
CA LYS A 225 3.88 1.67 -13.20
C LYS A 225 4.51 1.43 -11.83
N ARG A 226 5.49 2.24 -11.45
CA ARG A 226 6.33 2.08 -10.26
C ARG A 226 6.88 3.41 -9.82
N TYR A 227 6.91 3.64 -8.50
CA TYR A 227 7.58 4.79 -7.91
C TYR A 227 8.28 4.40 -6.61
N GLU A 228 9.56 4.72 -6.49
CA GLU A 228 10.40 4.29 -5.38
C GLU A 228 10.39 5.32 -4.25
N ALA A 229 9.42 5.20 -3.33
CA ALA A 229 9.31 6.05 -2.16
C ALA A 229 8.57 5.36 -1.00
N LEU A 230 8.79 5.84 0.23
CA LEU A 230 7.93 5.48 1.36
C LEU A 230 6.55 6.14 1.18
N PHE A 231 5.50 5.45 1.61
CA PHE A 231 4.13 5.89 1.35
C PHE A 231 3.82 7.23 2.00
N GLU A 232 4.24 7.45 3.25
CA GLU A 232 3.99 8.71 3.95
C GLU A 232 4.70 9.91 3.30
N SER A 233 5.93 9.73 2.83
CA SER A 233 6.65 10.80 2.13
C SER A 233 6.04 11.05 0.75
N PHE A 234 5.53 10.02 0.08
CA PHE A 234 4.78 10.15 -1.16
C PHE A 234 3.45 10.90 -0.97
N THR A 235 2.62 10.53 0.01
CA THR A 235 1.35 11.21 0.28
C THR A 235 1.55 12.65 0.74
N LYS A 236 2.57 12.93 1.56
CA LYS A 236 2.98 14.30 1.89
C LYS A 236 3.34 15.11 0.65
N LYS A 237 4.06 14.50 -0.31
CA LYS A 237 4.42 15.16 -1.57
C LYS A 237 3.19 15.48 -2.43
N ILE A 238 2.23 14.55 -2.53
CA ILE A 238 0.94 14.79 -3.21
C ILE A 238 0.19 15.97 -2.57
N ASN A 239 0.06 15.98 -1.24
CA ASN A 239 -0.63 17.05 -0.54
C ASN A 239 0.06 18.41 -0.74
N ALA A 240 1.39 18.44 -0.67
CA ALA A 240 2.16 19.65 -0.96
C ALA A 240 1.97 20.13 -2.41
N SER A 241 1.93 19.20 -3.39
CA SER A 241 1.61 19.53 -4.78
C SER A 241 0.18 20.07 -4.93
N TYR A 242 -0.79 19.53 -4.19
CA TYR A 242 -2.14 20.09 -4.19
C TYR A 242 -2.15 21.52 -3.65
N ASP A 243 -1.49 21.77 -2.52
CA ASP A 243 -1.43 23.10 -1.90
C ASP A 243 -0.69 24.14 -2.77
N GLU A 244 0.25 23.69 -3.60
CA GLU A 244 0.90 24.52 -4.62
C GLU A 244 -0.05 24.81 -5.80
N LEU A 245 -0.87 23.83 -6.22
CA LEU A 245 -1.56 23.83 -7.51
C LEU A 245 -3.06 24.11 -7.47
N PHE A 246 -3.68 24.14 -6.28
CA PHE A 246 -5.13 24.20 -6.17
C PHE A 246 -5.78 25.42 -6.85
N ALA A 247 -5.06 26.53 -7.02
CA ALA A 247 -5.56 27.70 -7.74
C ALA A 247 -5.76 27.44 -9.25
N ILE A 248 -5.03 26.47 -9.83
CA ILE A 248 -5.14 26.04 -11.23
C ILE A 248 -6.24 24.99 -11.40
N LEU A 249 -6.55 24.23 -10.36
CA LEU A 249 -7.54 23.15 -10.46
C LEU A 249 -8.92 23.70 -10.85
N PRO A 250 -9.71 22.96 -11.64
CA PRO A 250 -11.04 23.39 -12.03
C PRO A 250 -11.93 23.68 -10.80
N ILE A 251 -12.64 24.80 -10.86
CA ILE A 251 -13.62 25.16 -9.82
C ILE A 251 -14.95 24.45 -10.13
N ASP A 252 -15.42 23.67 -9.17
CA ASP A 252 -16.81 23.18 -9.16
C ASP A 252 -17.76 24.33 -8.83
N GLU A 253 -18.29 24.95 -9.88
CA GLU A 253 -19.20 26.08 -9.78
C GLU A 253 -20.48 25.74 -9.01
N SER A 254 -20.97 24.50 -9.12
CA SER A 254 -22.20 24.06 -8.47
C SER A 254 -22.01 24.03 -6.96
N LYS A 255 -20.93 23.40 -6.49
CA LYS A 255 -20.57 23.31 -5.09
C LYS A 255 -20.25 24.68 -4.50
N LEU A 256 -19.52 25.52 -5.24
CA LEU A 256 -19.18 26.86 -4.77
C LEU A 256 -20.43 27.76 -4.69
N THR A 257 -21.36 27.65 -5.64
CA THR A 257 -22.64 28.37 -5.59
C THR A 257 -23.46 27.96 -4.37
N VAL A 258 -23.60 26.64 -4.12
CA VAL A 258 -24.28 26.12 -2.93
C VAL A 258 -23.61 26.63 -1.65
N GLU A 259 -22.28 26.64 -1.59
CA GLU A 259 -21.54 27.14 -0.43
C GLU A 259 -21.83 28.62 -0.18
N PHE A 260 -21.79 29.48 -1.21
CA PHE A 260 -22.15 30.89 -1.07
C PHE A 260 -23.62 31.10 -0.67
N SER A 261 -24.55 30.39 -1.30
CA SER A 261 -25.98 30.48 -0.97
C SER A 261 -26.32 29.95 0.43
N SER A 262 -25.50 29.04 0.99
CA SER A 262 -25.68 28.53 2.36
C SER A 262 -25.37 29.56 3.43
N LEU A 263 -24.53 30.56 3.11
CA LEU A 263 -24.16 31.64 4.01
C LEU A 263 -25.27 32.70 4.01
N LYS A 264 -26.10 32.71 5.05
CA LYS A 264 -27.25 33.61 5.17
C LYS A 264 -26.86 35.09 5.29
N ASP A 265 -25.80 35.39 6.02
CA ASP A 265 -25.30 36.76 6.22
C ASP A 265 -24.39 37.21 5.07
N GLU A 266 -24.65 38.40 4.52
CA GLU A 266 -23.82 39.03 3.49
C GLU A 266 -22.38 39.23 3.98
N SER A 267 -22.18 39.53 5.27
CA SER A 267 -20.86 39.70 5.88
C SER A 267 -20.01 38.45 5.74
N ASP A 268 -20.60 37.28 5.98
CA ASP A 268 -19.90 35.99 5.88
C ASP A 268 -19.65 35.59 4.44
N ARG A 269 -20.60 35.85 3.52
CA ARG A 269 -20.39 35.71 2.07
C ARG A 269 -19.18 36.55 1.63
N LYS A 270 -19.11 37.81 2.05
CA LYS A 270 -18.01 38.72 1.72
C LYS A 270 -16.67 38.27 2.30
N LYS A 271 -16.63 37.77 3.55
CA LYS A 271 -15.41 37.20 4.16
C LYS A 271 -14.90 35.98 3.37
N LYS A 272 -15.79 35.05 3.00
CA LYS A 272 -15.44 33.87 2.20
C LYS A 272 -14.93 34.28 0.83
N TYR A 273 -15.63 35.18 0.14
CA TYR A 273 -15.21 35.73 -1.15
C TYR A 273 -13.82 36.37 -1.07
N LYS A 274 -13.57 37.23 -0.06
CA LYS A 274 -12.25 37.86 0.13
C LYS A 274 -11.14 36.83 0.30
N LYS A 275 -11.37 35.75 1.06
CA LYS A 275 -10.41 34.64 1.19
C LYS A 275 -10.14 33.98 -0.17
N LEU A 276 -11.19 33.62 -0.91
CA LEU A 276 -11.04 32.98 -2.23
C LEU A 276 -10.31 33.88 -3.23
N VAL A 277 -10.67 35.16 -3.33
CA VAL A 277 -9.98 36.12 -4.19
C VAL A 277 -8.51 36.27 -3.80
N GLN A 278 -8.22 36.39 -2.50
CA GLN A 278 -6.83 36.44 -2.05
C GLN A 278 -6.08 35.17 -2.42
N THR A 279 -6.76 34.04 -2.52
CA THR A 279 -6.11 32.76 -2.75
C THR A 279 -5.92 32.46 -4.25
N TYR A 280 -6.92 32.77 -5.08
CA TYR A 280 -6.93 32.50 -6.52
C TYR A 280 -6.44 33.69 -7.36
N HIS A 281 -5.96 34.78 -6.73
CA HIS A 281 -5.47 35.94 -7.47
C HIS A 281 -4.28 35.55 -8.36
N PRO A 282 -4.32 35.83 -9.68
CA PRO A 282 -3.24 35.48 -10.62
C PRO A 282 -1.87 36.00 -10.18
N ASP A 283 -1.78 37.22 -9.65
CA ASP A 283 -0.50 37.80 -9.17
C ASP A 283 0.18 37.03 -8.03
N LYS A 284 -0.55 36.19 -7.28
CA LYS A 284 0.07 35.35 -6.25
C LYS A 284 0.74 34.11 -6.81
N TRP A 285 0.54 33.84 -8.09
CA TRP A 285 1.13 32.70 -8.74
C TRP A 285 2.64 32.87 -8.97
N SER A 286 3.38 31.78 -8.81
CA SER A 286 4.83 31.81 -8.90
C SER A 286 5.28 32.11 -10.33
N THR A 287 6.23 33.05 -10.46
CA THR A 287 6.87 33.37 -11.75
C THR A 287 7.63 32.20 -12.37
N LYS A 288 7.91 31.15 -11.58
CA LYS A 288 8.55 29.91 -12.04
C LYS A 288 7.66 29.08 -12.97
N PHE A 289 6.33 29.25 -12.92
CA PHE A 289 5.38 28.46 -13.70
C PHE A 289 4.67 29.29 -14.77
N LYS A 290 5.39 30.22 -15.40
CA LYS A 290 4.82 31.10 -16.42
C LYS A 290 4.53 30.36 -17.72
N SER A 291 3.26 30.39 -18.10
CA SER A 291 2.76 29.99 -19.41
C SER A 291 1.45 30.70 -19.66
N LYS A 292 1.21 31.10 -20.90
CA LYS A 292 -0.07 31.72 -21.30
C LYS A 292 -1.26 30.84 -20.93
N ILE A 293 -1.15 29.52 -21.11
CA ILE A 293 -2.23 28.57 -20.81
C ILE A 293 -2.54 28.54 -19.30
N ILE A 294 -1.51 28.62 -18.47
CA ILE A 294 -1.65 28.65 -17.02
C ILE A 294 -2.26 29.99 -16.58
N ASP A 295 -1.76 31.10 -17.13
CA ASP A 295 -2.29 32.45 -16.85
C ASP A 295 -3.76 32.57 -17.25
N ASP A 296 -4.14 32.03 -18.41
CA ASP A 296 -5.52 31.99 -18.90
C ASP A 296 -6.42 31.19 -17.93
N ARG A 297 -5.96 30.01 -17.46
CA ARG A 297 -6.71 29.19 -16.48
C ARG A 297 -6.88 29.90 -15.12
N LEU A 298 -5.84 30.57 -14.63
CA LEU A 298 -5.90 31.32 -13.37
C LEU A 298 -6.91 32.46 -13.46
N ASN A 299 -6.87 33.22 -14.56
CA ASN A 299 -7.83 34.30 -14.84
C ASN A 299 -9.26 33.76 -14.97
N GLU A 300 -9.44 32.63 -15.65
CA GLU A 300 -10.75 31.97 -15.77
C GLU A 300 -11.31 31.59 -14.39
N ASN A 301 -10.53 30.89 -13.58
CA ASN A 301 -10.92 30.50 -12.22
C ASN A 301 -11.25 31.71 -11.34
N PHE A 302 -10.41 32.75 -11.41
CA PHE A 302 -10.64 34.00 -10.70
C PHE A 302 -11.96 34.65 -11.10
N ASN A 303 -12.22 34.80 -12.40
CA ASN A 303 -13.45 35.38 -12.93
C ASN A 303 -14.69 34.57 -12.56
N LYS A 304 -14.59 33.23 -12.56
CA LYS A 304 -15.66 32.34 -12.09
C LYS A 304 -16.05 32.63 -10.63
N ILE A 305 -15.06 32.78 -9.74
CA ILE A 305 -15.32 33.14 -8.33
C ILE A 305 -16.04 34.48 -8.22
N GLN A 306 -15.58 35.49 -8.96
CA GLN A 306 -16.22 36.82 -8.98
C GLN A 306 -17.67 36.75 -9.47
N ASN A 307 -17.90 36.05 -10.58
CA ASN A 307 -19.21 35.91 -11.19
C ASN A 307 -20.20 35.18 -10.27
N ILE A 308 -19.77 34.11 -9.59
CA ILE A 308 -20.60 33.37 -8.64
C ILE A 308 -20.96 34.27 -7.45
N TYR A 309 -19.98 34.95 -6.85
CA TYR A 309 -20.24 35.87 -5.74
C TYR A 309 -21.25 36.96 -6.14
N ASN A 310 -21.08 37.59 -7.30
CA ASN A 310 -21.99 38.63 -7.79
C ASN A 310 -23.42 38.13 -8.06
N LYS A 311 -23.59 36.88 -8.50
CA LYS A 311 -24.92 36.26 -8.70
C LYS A 311 -25.61 35.89 -7.39
N THR A 312 -24.83 35.60 -6.34
CA THR A 312 -25.33 35.17 -5.02
C THR A 312 -25.41 36.30 -3.98
N LYS A 313 -24.98 37.51 -4.35
CA LYS A 313 -25.00 38.69 -3.50
C LYS A 313 -26.42 39.13 -3.21
#